data_AF-A0A378I6S2-F1
#
_entry.id   AF-A0A378I6S2-F1
#
_cell.length_a   1.000
_cell.length_b   1.000
_cell.length_c   1.000
_cell.angle_alpha   90.00
_cell.angle_beta   90.00
_cell.angle_gamma   90.00
#
_symmetry.space_group_name_H-M   'P 1'
#
loop_
_entity.id
_entity.type
_entity.pdbx_description
1 polymer ?
#
loop_
_entity_poly.entity_id
_entity_poly.type
_entity_poly.pdbx_seq_one_letter_code
_entity_poly.pdbx_strand_id
1 'polypeptide(L)'
;MSHEYFEKWTEMARKVQAPWQEIVELNVKTLQNMNYIKPEELASLKKPEELFEKQIKLLIENGHKTLDHMQRSFEIVEKAMLSLVQEARAKREEVQH
;
A
#
# COMPACT_ATOMS: atom_id res chain seq x y z
N MET A 1 28.09 21.75 -11.51
CA MET A 1 27.04 21.15 -12.37
C MET A 1 26.74 19.71 -11.96
N SER A 2 27.61 18.70 -12.18
CA SER A 2 27.29 17.28 -11.88
C SER A 2 27.00 16.96 -10.40
N HIS A 3 27.69 17.62 -9.47
CA HIS A 3 27.54 17.38 -8.03
C HIS A 3 26.17 17.82 -7.47
N GLU A 4 25.70 19.01 -7.89
CA GLU A 4 24.40 19.55 -7.46
C GLU A 4 23.22 18.71 -7.98
N TYR A 5 23.33 18.18 -9.20
CA TYR A 5 22.33 17.22 -9.71
C TYR A 5 22.33 15.93 -8.90
N PHE A 6 23.51 15.41 -8.53
CA PHE A 6 23.64 14.21 -7.72
C PHE A 6 23.01 14.37 -6.32
N GLU A 7 23.22 15.52 -5.68
CA GLU A 7 22.60 15.82 -4.38
C GLU A 7 21.07 15.90 -4.48
N LYS A 8 20.53 16.59 -5.50
CA LYS A 8 19.07 16.67 -5.72
C LYS A 8 18.45 15.29 -5.95
N TRP A 9 19.13 14.42 -6.71
CA TRP A 9 18.69 13.04 -6.92
C TRP A 9 18.73 12.22 -5.64
N THR A 10 19.77 12.38 -4.83
CA THR A 10 19.91 11.69 -3.54
C THR A 10 18.84 12.13 -2.55
N GLU A 11 18.56 13.44 -2.48
CA GLU A 11 17.50 13.99 -1.63
C GLU A 11 16.12 13.48 -2.05
N MET A 12 15.84 13.43 -3.36
CA MET A 12 14.61 12.83 -3.88
C MET A 12 14.51 11.35 -3.56
N ALA A 13 15.58 10.58 -3.75
CA ALA A 13 15.61 9.16 -3.42
C ALA A 13 15.29 8.91 -1.94
N ARG A 14 15.86 9.72 -1.04
CA ARG A 14 15.60 9.63 0.40
C ARG A 14 14.13 9.94 0.75
N LYS A 15 13.50 10.88 0.03
CA LYS A 15 12.09 11.26 0.23
C LYS A 15 11.10 10.20 -0.23
N VAL A 16 11.43 9.45 -1.28
CA VAL A 16 10.57 8.36 -1.77
C VAL A 16 10.84 7.02 -1.08
N GLN A 17 12.00 6.86 -0.42
CA GLN A 17 12.36 5.62 0.26
C GLN A 17 11.35 5.22 1.35
N ALA A 18 11.00 6.15 2.24
CA ALA A 18 10.07 5.87 3.34
C ALA A 18 8.66 5.44 2.86
N PRO A 19 7.96 6.21 1.99
CA PRO A 19 6.65 5.77 1.50
C PRO A 19 6.72 4.48 0.67
N TRP A 20 7.84 4.23 -0.02
CA TRP A 20 8.04 2.96 -0.72
C TRP A 20 8.15 1.77 0.24
N GLN A 21 8.88 1.92 1.36
CA GLN A 21 8.97 0.90 2.40
C GLN A 21 7.58 0.62 3.00
N GLU A 22 6.80 1.67 3.31
CA GLU A 22 5.43 1.52 3.81
C GLU A 22 4.53 0.75 2.82
N ILE A 23 4.64 1.01 1.51
CA ILE A 23 3.91 0.26 0.47
C ILE A 23 4.34 -1.21 0.44
N VAL A 24 5.64 -1.50 0.52
CA VAL A 24 6.15 -2.89 0.51
C VAL A 24 5.63 -3.66 1.73
N GLU A 25 5.73 -3.08 2.91
CA GLU A 25 5.20 -3.68 4.15
C GLU A 25 3.70 -3.91 4.05
N LEU A 26 2.97 -2.92 3.52
CA LEU A 26 1.53 -3.02 3.30
C LEU A 26 1.19 -4.16 2.32
N ASN A 27 1.90 -4.29 1.20
CA ASN A 27 1.69 -5.36 0.22
C ASN A 27 1.94 -6.74 0.81
N VAL A 28 3.05 -6.91 1.54
CA VAL A 28 3.38 -8.18 2.22
C VAL A 28 2.28 -8.54 3.22
N LYS A 29 1.85 -7.57 4.04
CA LYS A 29 0.79 -7.77 5.01
C LYS A 29 -0.54 -8.12 4.35
N THR A 30 -0.90 -7.48 3.23
CA THR A 30 -2.12 -7.79 2.49
C THR A 30 -2.09 -9.22 1.96
N LEU A 31 -1.00 -9.62 1.31
CA LEU A 31 -0.84 -10.97 0.76
C LEU A 31 -0.89 -12.04 1.85
N GLN A 32 -0.21 -11.82 2.98
CA GLN A 32 -0.23 -12.73 4.12
C GLN A 32 -1.62 -12.89 4.74
N ASN A 33 -2.46 -11.86 4.63
CA ASN A 33 -3.79 -11.86 5.21
C ASN A 33 -4.89 -12.31 4.23
N MET A 34 -4.61 -12.61 2.95
CA MET A 34 -5.65 -13.09 2.04
C MET A 34 -6.14 -14.48 2.45
N ASN A 35 -7.46 -14.68 2.44
CA ASN A 35 -8.06 -15.97 2.73
C ASN A 35 -8.20 -16.79 1.45
N TYR A 36 -7.98 -18.10 1.56
CA TYR A 36 -8.18 -19.07 0.50
C TYR A 36 -8.82 -20.33 1.08
N ILE A 37 -9.46 -21.14 0.24
CA ILE A 37 -9.99 -22.42 0.70
C ILE A 37 -8.82 -23.36 0.96
N LYS A 38 -8.71 -23.85 2.19
CA LYS A 38 -7.67 -24.79 2.57
C LYS A 38 -7.99 -26.20 2.04
N PRO A 39 -6.99 -27.05 1.73
CA PRO A 39 -7.22 -28.42 1.28
C PRO A 39 -8.09 -29.24 2.24
N GLU A 40 -7.93 -29.04 3.55
CA GLU A 40 -8.70 -29.76 4.57
C GLU A 40 -10.17 -29.33 4.56
N GLU A 41 -10.44 -28.06 4.28
CA GLU A 41 -11.81 -27.55 4.14
C GLU A 41 -12.48 -28.08 2.88
N LEU A 42 -11.75 -28.21 1.76
CA LEU A 42 -12.24 -28.83 0.53
C LEU A 42 -12.58 -30.30 0.74
N ALA A 43 -11.70 -31.05 1.41
CA ALA A 43 -11.91 -32.47 1.70
C ALA A 43 -13.12 -32.72 2.64
N SER A 44 -13.52 -31.71 3.41
CA SER A 44 -14.65 -31.80 4.35
C SER A 44 -16.02 -31.49 3.73
N LEU A 45 -16.07 -31.06 2.48
CA LEU A 45 -17.31 -30.68 1.80
C LEU A 45 -18.22 -31.89 1.60
N LYS A 46 -19.49 -31.74 1.98
CA LYS A 46 -20.51 -32.81 1.86
C LYS A 46 -21.45 -32.56 0.68
N LYS A 47 -21.60 -31.30 0.27
CA LYS A 47 -22.48 -30.91 -0.81
C LYS A 47 -21.85 -29.83 -1.70
N PRO A 48 -22.17 -29.79 -3.01
CA PRO A 48 -21.65 -28.76 -3.92
C PRO A 48 -22.01 -27.32 -3.51
N GLU A 49 -23.16 -27.10 -2.89
CA GLU A 49 -23.63 -25.77 -2.47
C GLU A 49 -22.73 -25.16 -1.39
N GLU A 50 -22.14 -25.98 -0.52
CA GLU A 50 -21.21 -25.54 0.54
C GLU A 50 -19.94 -24.90 -0.05
N LEU A 51 -19.52 -25.34 -1.24
CA LEU A 51 -18.40 -24.72 -1.97
C LEU A 51 -18.77 -23.30 -2.42
N PHE A 52 -19.98 -23.11 -2.94
CA PHE A 52 -20.45 -21.80 -3.40
C PHE A 52 -20.57 -20.81 -2.24
N GLU A 53 -21.14 -21.24 -1.11
CA GLU A 53 -21.22 -20.44 0.11
C GLU A 53 -19.83 -20.01 0.61
N LYS A 54 -18.85 -20.94 0.61
CA LYS A 54 -17.46 -20.62 0.96
C LYS A 54 -16.84 -19.60 0.01
N GLN A 55 -17.06 -19.72 -1.30
CA GLN A 55 -16.54 -18.78 -2.30
C GLN A 55 -17.11 -17.38 -2.10
N ILE A 56 -18.42 -17.25 -1.83
CA ILE A 56 -19.04 -15.95 -1.51
C ILE A 56 -18.43 -15.36 -0.23
N LYS A 57 -18.29 -16.18 0.82
CA LYS A 57 -17.69 -15.73 2.08
C LYS A 57 -16.26 -15.22 1.88
N LEU A 58 -15.45 -15.97 1.14
CA LEU A 58 -14.08 -15.56 0.79
C LEU A 58 -14.04 -14.28 -0.04
N LEU A 59 -14.93 -14.15 -1.02
CA LEU A 59 -15.04 -12.93 -1.83
C LEU A 59 -15.33 -11.71 -0.95
N ILE A 60 -16.29 -11.83 -0.02
CA ILE A 60 -16.65 -10.74 0.91
C ILE A 60 -15.46 -10.40 1.81
N GLU A 61 -14.86 -11.40 2.46
CA GLU A 61 -13.73 -11.20 3.37
C GLU A 61 -12.50 -10.62 2.68
N ASN A 62 -12.13 -11.15 1.51
CA ASN A 62 -11.00 -10.65 0.72
C ASN A 62 -11.31 -9.30 0.07
N GLY A 63 -12.57 -9.03 -0.27
CA GLY A 63 -13.03 -7.74 -0.76
C GLY A 63 -12.80 -6.64 0.27
N HIS A 64 -13.16 -6.88 1.54
CA HIS A 64 -12.87 -5.95 2.64
C HIS A 64 -11.36 -5.71 2.83
N LYS A 65 -10.55 -6.76 2.77
CA LYS A 65 -9.08 -6.64 2.88
C LYS A 65 -8.48 -5.86 1.72
N THR A 66 -8.99 -6.08 0.50
CA THR A 66 -8.56 -5.34 -0.70
C THR A 66 -8.94 -3.87 -0.58
N LEU A 67 -10.15 -3.57 -0.09
CA LEU A 67 -10.58 -2.20 0.12
C LEU A 67 -9.72 -1.47 1.17
N ASP A 68 -9.46 -2.12 2.32
CA ASP A 68 -8.57 -1.60 3.36
C ASP A 68 -7.13 -1.37 2.83
N HIS A 69 -6.62 -2.29 2.02
CA HIS A 69 -5.33 -2.15 1.36
C HIS A 69 -5.28 -0.93 0.42
N MET A 70 -6.33 -0.73 -0.40
CA MET A 70 -6.42 0.41 -1.31
C MET A 70 -6.49 1.73 -0.53
N GLN A 71 -7.29 1.79 0.54
CA GLN A 71 -7.39 2.96 1.41
C GLN A 71 -6.03 3.34 2.01
N ARG A 72 -5.33 2.38 2.62
CA ARG A 72 -4.00 2.62 3.20
C ARG A 72 -2.95 3.00 2.15
N SER A 73 -3.01 2.39 0.96
CA SER A 73 -2.12 2.76 -0.14
C SER A 73 -2.29 4.23 -0.54
N PHE A 74 -3.54 4.70 -0.62
CA PHE A 74 -3.82 6.11 -0.89
C PHE A 74 -3.35 7.03 0.23
N GLU A 75 -3.55 6.66 1.50
CA GLU A 75 -3.08 7.44 2.65
C GLU A 75 -1.55 7.64 2.64
N ILE A 76 -0.78 6.57 2.36
CA ILE A 76 0.69 6.65 2.26
C ILE A 76 1.11 7.64 1.18
N VAL A 77 0.48 7.51 0.01
CA VAL A 77 0.78 8.36 -1.15
C VAL A 77 0.38 9.81 -0.89
N GLU A 78 -0.81 10.04 -0.34
CA GLU A 78 -1.31 11.37 0.01
C GLU A 78 -0.37 12.06 0.99
N LYS A 79 0.03 11.37 2.07
CA LYS A 79 0.98 11.89 3.05
C LYS A 79 2.31 12.26 2.42
N ALA A 80 2.84 11.41 1.54
CA ALA A 80 4.08 11.69 0.81
C ALA A 80 3.95 12.93 -0.08
N MET A 81 2.85 13.06 -0.83
CA MET A 81 2.60 14.23 -1.67
C MET A 81 2.44 15.52 -0.84
N LEU A 82 1.69 15.48 0.25
CA LEU A 82 1.48 16.62 1.14
C LEU A 82 2.81 17.11 1.73
N SER A 83 3.68 16.19 2.17
CA SER A 83 5.03 16.52 2.65
C SER A 83 5.84 17.26 1.58
N LEU A 84 5.86 16.75 0.34
CA LEU A 84 6.57 17.39 -0.77
C LEU A 84 6.03 18.80 -1.08
N VAL A 85 4.71 18.98 -1.06
CA VAL A 85 4.08 20.29 -1.32
C VAL A 85 4.41 21.28 -0.20
N GLN A 86 4.37 20.85 1.06
CA GLN A 86 4.70 21.70 2.21
C GLN A 86 6.16 22.16 2.17
N GLU A 87 7.10 21.25 1.90
CA GLU A 87 8.52 21.60 1.74
C GLU A 87 8.74 22.57 0.57
N ALA A 88 8.05 22.35 -0.56
CA ALA A 88 8.16 23.25 -1.71
C ALA A 88 7.64 24.66 -1.41
N ARG A 89 6.63 24.80 -0.54
CA ARG A 89 6.15 26.10 -0.05
C ARG A 89 7.17 26.75 0.89
N ALA A 90 7.68 26.01 1.87
CA ALA A 90 8.69 26.51 2.81
C ALA A 90 9.94 27.03 2.09
N LYS A 91 10.48 26.28 1.12
CA LYS A 91 11.63 26.73 0.32
C LYS A 91 11.35 28.00 -0.51
N ARG A 92 10.09 28.30 -0.86
CA ARG A 92 9.74 29.55 -1.56
C ARG A 92 9.69 30.74 -0.60
N GLU A 93 9.21 30.53 0.61
CA GLU A 93 9.10 31.57 1.65
C GLU A 93 10.49 31.99 2.17
N GLU A 94 11.43 31.05 2.31
CA GLU A 94 12.83 31.34 2.67
C GLU A 94 13.59 32.16 1.61
N VAL A 95 13.21 32.08 0.33
CA VAL A 95 13.88 32.81 -0.77
C VAL A 95 13.34 34.25 -0.92
N GLN A 96 12.21 34.58 -0.28
CA GLN A 96 11.59 35.91 -0.33
C GLN A 96 12.03 36.84 0.82
N HIS A 97 12.80 36.35 1.79
CA HIS A 97 13.36 37.10 2.92
C HIS A 97 14.88 37.20 2.82
#